data_AF-A0AAQ3W7V6-F1
#
_entry.id   AF-A0AAQ3W7V6-F1
#
_cell.length_a   1.000
_cell.length_b   1.000
_cell.length_c   1.000
_cell.angle_alpha   90.00
_cell.angle_beta   90.00
_cell.angle_gamma   90.00
#
_symmetry.space_group_name_H-M   'P 1'
#
loop_
_entity.id
_entity.type
_entity.pdbx_description
1 polymer ?
#
loop_
_entity_poly.entity_id
_entity_poly.type
_entity_poly.pdbx_seq_one_letter_code
_entity_poly.pdbx_strand_id
1 'polypeptide(L)'
;MEKRVLQSRKSDLKNNFLGFTLIECLLALFLLSIICLLFSASLKNAAVITKHLKNEGEKEWHIFVIQLENELKHCIYEKTQANKIILKNKKNNKTVWIEHKLGKIVKVENGGYHPLLMGVRQVNFIEEGKSIIVNVTFENNLKVMAKWIITQEHEHE
;
A
#
# COMPACT_ATOMS: atom_id res chain seq x y z
N MET A 1 24.37 -49.15 80.61
CA MET A 1 22.93 -49.09 80.31
C MET A 1 22.48 -47.66 80.63
N GLU A 2 22.30 -46.79 79.64
CA GLU A 2 21.21 -45.79 79.59
C GLU A 2 21.36 -44.83 78.41
N LYS A 3 20.32 -44.90 77.55
CA LYS A 3 19.66 -43.85 76.75
C LYS A 3 20.51 -43.01 75.79
N ARG A 4 20.60 -43.49 74.54
CA ARG A 4 20.71 -42.60 73.37
C ARG A 4 19.43 -41.78 73.25
N VAL A 5 19.54 -40.49 73.51
CA VAL A 5 18.49 -39.52 73.20
C VAL A 5 18.55 -39.24 71.70
N LEU A 6 17.56 -39.74 70.97
CA LEU A 6 17.34 -39.39 69.57
C LEU A 6 16.96 -37.90 69.49
N GLN A 7 17.92 -37.04 69.18
CA GLN A 7 17.62 -35.66 68.79
C GLN A 7 16.93 -35.70 67.42
N SER A 8 15.61 -35.52 67.45
CA SER A 8 14.81 -35.19 66.27
C SER A 8 15.38 -33.92 65.65
N ARG A 9 16.04 -34.05 64.50
CA ARG A 9 16.39 -32.94 63.62
C ARG A 9 15.09 -32.38 63.05
N LYS A 10 14.47 -31.42 63.75
CA LYS A 10 13.38 -30.63 63.19
C LYS A 10 13.89 -29.92 61.94
N SER A 11 13.34 -30.31 60.81
CA SER A 11 13.50 -29.66 59.52
C SER A 11 12.73 -28.35 59.51
N ASP A 12 13.34 -27.27 59.98
CA ASP A 12 12.82 -25.91 59.73
C ASP A 12 13.33 -25.41 58.38
N LEU A 13 12.76 -25.96 57.30
CA LEU A 13 12.77 -25.30 55.99
C LEU A 13 11.69 -24.22 56.03
N LYS A 14 11.98 -23.14 56.75
CA LYS A 14 11.11 -21.95 56.80
C LYS A 14 11.28 -21.18 55.49
N ASN A 15 10.53 -21.59 54.47
CA ASN A 15 10.35 -20.77 53.27
C ASN A 15 9.57 -19.51 53.65
N ASN A 16 10.29 -18.42 53.93
CA ASN A 16 9.70 -17.10 54.13
C ASN A 16 9.33 -16.53 52.76
N PHE A 17 8.20 -16.94 52.19
CA PHE A 17 7.63 -16.24 51.05
C PHE A 17 7.00 -14.94 51.57
N LEU A 18 7.72 -13.82 51.40
CA LEU A 18 7.18 -12.49 51.61
C LEU A 18 6.15 -12.23 50.50
N GLY A 19 4.88 -12.07 50.88
CA GLY A 19 3.81 -11.71 49.95
C GLY A 19 3.90 -10.25 49.53
N PHE A 20 3.44 -9.94 48.33
CA PHE A 20 3.36 -8.57 47.83
C PHE A 20 2.32 -7.77 48.61
N THR A 21 2.64 -6.51 48.89
CA THR A 21 1.67 -5.60 49.50
C THR A 21 0.64 -5.16 48.46
N LEU A 22 -0.61 -4.90 48.89
CA LEU A 22 -1.68 -4.49 47.98
C LEU A 22 -1.32 -3.21 47.19
N ILE A 23 -0.62 -2.28 47.85
CA ILE A 23 -0.19 -1.01 47.25
C ILE A 23 0.88 -1.20 46.18
N GLU A 24 1.78 -2.17 46.37
CA GLU A 24 2.82 -2.51 45.40
C GLU A 24 2.21 -3.13 44.14
N CYS A 25 1.23 -4.02 44.29
CA CYS A 25 0.47 -4.56 43.15
C CYS A 25 -0.28 -3.45 42.39
N LEU A 26 -0.86 -2.49 43.10
CA LEU A 26 -1.56 -1.36 42.48
C LEU A 26 -0.60 -0.46 41.67
N LEU A 27 0.57 -0.16 42.22
CA LEU A 27 1.61 0.58 41.53
C LEU A 27 2.14 -0.18 40.30
N ALA A 28 2.35 -1.48 40.41
CA ALA A 28 2.77 -2.32 39.28
C ALA A 28 1.74 -2.30 38.14
N LEU A 29 0.45 -2.40 38.46
CA LEU A 29 -0.64 -2.32 37.47
C LEU A 29 -0.74 -0.94 36.83
N PHE A 30 -0.53 0.12 37.60
CA PHE A 30 -0.52 1.48 37.08
C PHE A 30 0.65 1.70 36.10
N LEU A 31 1.86 1.28 36.48
CA LEU A 31 3.04 1.34 35.62
C LEU A 31 2.86 0.51 34.35
N LEU A 32 2.32 -0.70 34.47
CA LEU A 32 2.02 -1.56 33.33
C LEU A 32 1.04 -0.87 32.37
N SER A 33 0.01 -0.20 32.89
CA SER A 33 -0.97 0.53 32.09
C SER A 33 -0.34 1.68 31.31
N ILE A 34 0.57 2.44 31.95
CA ILE A 34 1.33 3.52 31.29
C ILE A 34 2.21 2.94 30.18
N ILE A 35 2.91 1.85 30.45
CA ILE A 35 3.77 1.19 29.46
C ILE A 35 2.95 0.69 28.26
N CYS A 36 1.80 0.06 28.50
CA CYS A 36 0.89 -0.38 27.44
C CYS A 36 0.37 0.80 26.60
N LEU A 37 0.04 1.92 27.25
CA LEU A 37 -0.43 3.11 26.55
C LEU A 37 0.67 3.74 25.68
N LEU A 38 1.89 3.87 26.22
CA LEU A 38 3.06 4.36 25.48
C LEU A 38 3.42 3.45 24.31
N PHE A 39 3.34 2.14 24.50
CA PHE A 39 3.57 1.15 23.45
C PHE A 39 2.54 1.28 22.33
N SER A 40 1.25 1.38 22.69
CA SER A 40 0.16 1.59 21.72
C SER A 40 0.34 2.90 20.93
N ALA A 41 0.68 3.99 21.62
CA ALA A 41 0.93 5.29 20.98
C ALA A 41 2.14 5.23 20.03
N SER A 42 3.23 4.59 20.44
CA SER A 42 4.43 4.40 19.61
C SER A 42 4.14 3.61 18.34
N LEU A 43 3.34 2.54 18.45
CA LEU A 43 2.94 1.73 17.30
C LEU A 43 2.09 2.53 16.29
N LYS A 44 1.17 3.37 16.78
CA LYS A 44 0.37 4.27 15.92
C LYS A 44 1.23 5.28 15.18
N ASN A 45 2.19 5.89 15.87
CA ASN A 45 3.11 6.85 15.26
C ASN A 45 3.99 6.19 14.19
N ALA A 46 4.54 5.01 14.44
CA ALA A 46 5.34 4.28 13.46
C ALA A 46 4.54 3.91 12.18
N ALA A 47 3.29 3.49 12.35
CA ALA A 47 2.40 3.17 11.23
C ALA A 47 2.03 4.41 10.39
N VAL A 48 1.75 5.54 11.06
CA VAL A 48 1.43 6.82 10.41
C VAL A 48 2.64 7.35 9.64
N ILE A 49 3.83 7.33 10.25
CA ILE A 49 5.08 7.74 9.59
C ILE A 49 5.39 6.86 8.38
N THR A 50 5.20 5.55 8.48
CA THR A 50 5.43 4.64 7.34
C THR A 50 4.49 4.92 6.18
N LYS A 51 3.20 5.24 6.46
CA LYS A 51 2.25 5.63 5.41
C LYS A 51 2.60 6.97 4.77
N HIS A 52 3.03 7.96 5.55
CA HIS A 52 3.42 9.27 5.01
C HIS A 52 4.75 9.24 4.25
N LEU A 53 5.71 8.40 4.66
CA LEU A 53 7.01 8.27 3.99
C LEU A 53 6.98 7.35 2.78
N LYS A 54 6.10 6.34 2.77
CA LYS A 54 5.95 5.45 1.62
C LYS A 54 5.18 6.21 0.55
N ASN A 55 5.89 6.65 -0.48
CA ASN A 55 5.42 7.46 -1.59
C ASN A 55 4.18 6.82 -2.26
N GLU A 56 2.99 7.08 -1.73
CA GLU A 56 1.74 6.43 -2.17
C GLU A 56 1.53 6.63 -3.67
N GLY A 57 1.94 7.80 -4.19
CA GLY A 57 1.94 8.11 -5.62
C GLY A 57 2.81 7.18 -6.47
N GLU A 58 3.98 6.74 -6.00
CA GLU A 58 4.80 5.75 -6.75
C GLU A 58 4.13 4.38 -6.79
N LYS A 59 3.55 3.94 -5.66
CA LYS A 59 2.83 2.67 -5.62
C LYS A 59 1.60 2.72 -6.53
N GLU A 60 0.80 3.78 -6.45
CA GLU A 60 -0.36 3.99 -7.31
C GLU A 60 0.04 4.09 -8.78
N TRP A 61 1.16 4.75 -9.07
CA TRP A 61 1.74 4.78 -10.41
C TRP A 61 2.06 3.39 -10.95
N HIS A 62 2.74 2.55 -10.17
CA HIS A 62 3.06 1.18 -10.59
C HIS A 62 1.80 0.34 -10.84
N ILE A 63 0.79 0.47 -9.98
CA ILE A 63 -0.51 -0.20 -10.16
C ILE A 63 -1.16 0.28 -11.47
N PHE A 64 -1.16 1.59 -11.72
CA PHE A 64 -1.67 2.17 -12.96
C PHE A 64 -0.96 1.61 -14.20
N VAL A 65 0.37 1.54 -14.20
CA VAL A 65 1.14 1.01 -15.34
C VAL A 65 0.76 -0.45 -15.63
N ILE A 66 0.64 -1.29 -14.59
CA ILE A 66 0.26 -2.69 -14.73
C ILE A 66 -1.18 -2.82 -15.26
N GLN A 67 -2.11 -2.05 -14.71
CA GLN A 67 -3.50 -2.04 -15.18
C GLN A 67 -3.60 -1.59 -16.63
N LEU A 68 -2.89 -0.52 -16.98
CA LEU A 68 -2.83 0.02 -18.33
C LEU A 68 -2.29 -1.03 -19.31
N GLU A 69 -1.20 -1.72 -18.96
CA GLU A 69 -0.65 -2.80 -19.79
C GLU A 69 -1.67 -3.93 -19.99
N ASN A 70 -2.37 -4.33 -18.93
CA ASN A 70 -3.37 -5.40 -19.01
C ASN A 70 -4.59 -5.01 -19.87
N GLU A 71 -5.03 -3.75 -19.79
CA GLU A 71 -6.09 -3.20 -20.64
C GLU A 71 -5.65 -3.17 -22.11
N LEU A 72 -4.40 -2.75 -22.36
CA LEU A 72 -3.83 -2.66 -23.71
C LEU A 72 -3.62 -4.03 -24.36
N LYS A 73 -3.33 -5.10 -23.61
CA LYS A 73 -3.30 -6.47 -24.16
C LYS A 73 -4.60 -6.86 -24.87
N HIS A 74 -5.71 -6.36 -24.35
CA HIS A 74 -7.06 -6.65 -24.88
C HIS A 74 -7.58 -5.56 -25.82
N CYS A 75 -6.79 -4.53 -26.12
CA CYS A 75 -7.18 -3.42 -26.97
C CYS A 75 -6.20 -3.25 -28.16
N ILE A 76 -6.71 -2.74 -29.27
CA ILE A 76 -5.93 -2.30 -30.41
C ILE A 76 -5.79 -0.79 -30.29
N TYR A 77 -4.56 -0.31 -30.39
CA TYR A 77 -4.28 1.11 -30.43
C TYR A 77 -4.78 1.72 -31.74
N GLU A 78 -5.57 2.80 -31.68
CA GLU A 78 -6.04 3.51 -32.88
C GLU A 78 -5.30 4.84 -33.08
N LYS A 79 -5.30 5.71 -32.06
CA LYS A 79 -4.68 7.04 -32.14
C LYS A 79 -4.48 7.67 -30.77
N THR A 80 -3.49 8.55 -30.68
CA THR A 80 -3.29 9.44 -29.52
C THR A 80 -3.62 10.87 -29.92
N GLN A 81 -4.27 11.59 -29.02
CA GLN A 81 -4.45 13.04 -29.07
C GLN A 81 -3.80 13.64 -27.82
N ALA A 82 -3.54 14.95 -27.83
CA ALA A 82 -2.79 15.64 -26.78
C ALA A 82 -3.24 15.31 -25.33
N ASN A 83 -4.54 15.07 -25.11
CA ASN A 83 -5.09 14.75 -23.79
C ASN A 83 -5.83 13.41 -23.68
N LYS A 84 -5.78 12.57 -24.72
CA LYS A 84 -6.47 11.27 -24.70
C LYS A 84 -5.83 10.23 -25.61
N ILE A 85 -5.81 8.99 -25.15
CA ILE A 85 -5.48 7.81 -25.96
C ILE A 85 -6.78 7.15 -26.37
N ILE A 86 -6.94 6.84 -27.65
CA ILE A 86 -8.11 6.15 -28.19
C ILE A 86 -7.69 4.73 -28.58
N LEU A 87 -8.46 3.79 -28.05
CA LEU A 87 -8.23 2.35 -28.10
C LEU A 87 -9.51 1.67 -28.58
N LYS A 88 -9.37 0.49 -29.18
CA LYS A 88 -10.48 -0.34 -29.63
C LYS A 88 -10.41 -1.70 -28.99
N ASN A 89 -11.42 -2.07 -28.21
CA ASN A 89 -11.44 -3.34 -27.50
C ASN A 89 -11.54 -4.52 -28.49
N LYS A 90 -10.61 -5.48 -28.44
CA LYS A 90 -10.55 -6.64 -29.35
C LYS A 90 -11.78 -7.54 -29.25
N LYS A 91 -12.39 -7.66 -28.07
CA LYS A 91 -13.52 -8.58 -27.84
C LYS A 91 -14.84 -8.04 -28.36
N ASN A 92 -15.09 -6.75 -28.13
CA ASN A 92 -16.42 -6.15 -28.36
C ASN A 92 -16.42 -5.08 -29.45
N ASN A 93 -15.27 -4.82 -30.08
CA ASN A 93 -15.07 -3.79 -31.11
C ASN A 93 -15.47 -2.37 -30.68
N LYS A 94 -15.63 -2.14 -29.37
CA LYS A 94 -16.05 -0.87 -28.79
C LYS A 94 -14.86 0.07 -28.63
N THR A 95 -15.09 1.35 -28.87
CA THR A 95 -14.11 2.40 -28.61
C THR A 95 -13.99 2.63 -27.10
N VAL A 96 -12.76 2.61 -26.62
CA VAL A 96 -12.34 2.93 -25.27
C VAL A 96 -11.40 4.12 -25.36
N TRP A 97 -11.52 5.09 -24.47
CA TRP A 97 -10.50 6.14 -24.38
C TRP A 97 -9.99 6.33 -22.97
N ILE A 98 -8.72 6.71 -22.86
CA ILE A 98 -8.06 7.04 -21.61
C ILE A 98 -7.77 8.54 -21.66
N GLU A 99 -8.35 9.30 -20.74
CA GLU A 99 -8.25 10.75 -20.71
C GLU A 99 -7.95 11.27 -19.30
N HIS A 100 -7.37 12.46 -19.22
CA HIS A 100 -7.24 13.20 -17.95
C HIS A 100 -8.50 14.05 -17.71
N LYS A 101 -9.16 13.83 -16.58
CA LYS A 101 -10.40 14.51 -16.19
C LYS A 101 -10.47 14.68 -14.68
N LEU A 102 -10.77 15.91 -14.23
CA LEU A 102 -10.98 16.25 -12.81
C LEU A 102 -9.84 15.77 -11.87
N GLY A 103 -8.59 15.94 -12.30
CA GLY A 103 -7.43 15.54 -11.51
C GLY A 103 -7.18 14.02 -11.48
N LYS A 104 -7.76 13.27 -12.42
CA LYS A 104 -7.69 11.81 -12.48
C LYS A 104 -7.44 11.36 -13.92
N ILE A 105 -6.80 10.21 -14.08
CA ILE A 105 -6.80 9.49 -15.35
C ILE A 105 -7.97 8.53 -15.32
N VAL A 106 -8.88 8.65 -16.28
CA VAL A 106 -10.07 7.82 -16.40
C VAL A 106 -10.06 7.05 -17.71
N LYS A 107 -10.40 5.77 -17.62
CA LYS A 107 -10.86 5.00 -18.77
C LYS A 107 -12.34 5.26 -18.95
N VAL A 108 -12.75 5.56 -20.17
CA VAL A 108 -14.15 5.70 -20.54
C VAL A 108 -14.50 4.61 -21.52
N GLU A 109 -15.52 3.83 -21.16
CA GLU A 109 -16.03 2.74 -21.97
C GLU A 109 -17.56 2.74 -21.85
N ASN A 110 -18.26 2.77 -22.98
CA ASN A 110 -19.72 2.66 -23.04
C ASN A 110 -20.49 3.66 -22.13
N GLY A 111 -19.95 4.87 -21.94
CA GLY A 111 -20.54 5.91 -21.09
C GLY A 111 -20.20 5.81 -19.59
N GLY A 112 -19.50 4.75 -19.16
CA GLY A 112 -18.98 4.60 -17.81
C GLY A 112 -17.60 5.24 -17.67
N TYR A 113 -17.33 5.85 -16.50
CA TYR A 113 -16.02 6.38 -16.13
C TYR A 113 -15.37 5.47 -15.10
N HIS A 114 -14.23 4.88 -15.45
CA HIS A 114 -13.42 4.05 -14.56
C HIS A 114 -12.13 4.78 -14.20
N PRO A 115 -11.93 5.21 -12.94
CA PRO A 115 -10.70 5.88 -12.53
C PRO A 115 -9.54 4.88 -12.48
N LEU A 116 -8.46 5.19 -13.19
CA LEU A 116 -7.22 4.38 -13.23
C LEU A 116 -6.11 4.97 -12.35
N LEU A 117 -6.01 6.30 -12.29
CA LEU A 117 -5.03 6.99 -11.46
C LEU A 117 -5.63 8.25 -10.85
N MET A 118 -5.34 8.49 -9.57
CA MET A 118 -5.89 9.57 -8.76
C MET A 118 -4.80 10.60 -8.39
N GLY A 119 -5.21 11.79 -7.95
CA GLY A 119 -4.28 12.82 -7.48
C GLY A 119 -3.33 13.34 -8.57
N VAL A 120 -3.81 13.41 -9.81
CA VAL A 120 -3.02 13.77 -10.98
C VAL A 120 -3.23 15.23 -11.34
N ARG A 121 -2.18 16.03 -11.18
CA ARG A 121 -2.19 17.45 -11.55
C ARG A 121 -2.16 17.66 -13.05
N GLN A 122 -1.31 16.93 -13.76
CA GLN A 122 -1.14 17.07 -15.21
C GLN A 122 -0.73 15.74 -15.84
N VAL A 123 -1.24 15.49 -17.06
CA VAL A 123 -0.83 14.38 -17.91
C VAL A 123 -0.45 14.91 -19.28
N ASN A 124 0.57 14.30 -19.88
CA ASN A 124 0.87 14.49 -21.29
C ASN A 124 1.03 13.13 -21.96
N PHE A 125 0.24 12.89 -23.00
CA PHE A 125 0.33 11.70 -23.83
C PHE A 125 1.09 12.06 -25.11
N ILE A 126 2.23 11.42 -25.33
CA ILE A 126 3.11 11.67 -26.47
C ILE A 126 3.21 10.39 -27.29
N GLU A 127 2.89 10.48 -28.58
CA GLU A 127 3.13 9.40 -29.52
C GLU A 127 4.50 9.59 -30.16
N GLU A 128 5.37 8.59 -30.03
CA GLU A 128 6.73 8.57 -30.58
C GLU A 128 6.90 7.28 -31.40
N GLY A 129 6.66 7.37 -32.70
CA GLY A 129 6.78 6.23 -33.62
C GLY A 129 5.83 5.08 -33.25
N LYS A 130 6.38 3.96 -32.79
CA LYS A 130 5.62 2.77 -32.32
C LYS A 130 5.47 2.74 -30.79
N SER A 131 5.57 3.88 -30.12
CA SER A 131 5.50 3.95 -28.67
C SER A 131 4.63 5.10 -28.20
N ILE A 132 3.99 4.91 -27.06
CA ILE A 132 3.23 5.94 -26.35
C ILE A 132 3.96 6.22 -25.05
N ILE A 133 4.32 7.48 -24.83
CA ILE A 133 4.92 7.97 -23.61
C ILE A 133 3.85 8.70 -22.82
N VAL A 134 3.64 8.27 -21.58
CA VAL A 134 2.71 8.85 -20.62
C VAL A 134 3.51 9.55 -19.55
N ASN A 135 3.48 10.87 -19.55
CA ASN A 135 4.10 11.71 -18.52
C ASN A 135 3.03 12.17 -17.54
N VAL A 136 3.22 11.90 -16.26
CA VAL A 136 2.27 12.27 -15.20
C VAL A 136 2.98 13.10 -14.15
N THR A 137 2.33 14.19 -13.76
CA THR A 137 2.71 14.99 -12.60
C THR A 137 1.58 14.88 -11.57
N PHE A 138 1.90 14.33 -10.40
CA PHE A 138 0.97 14.23 -9.27
C PHE A 138 0.80 15.58 -8.56
N GLU A 139 -0.25 15.69 -7.73
CA GLU A 139 -0.52 16.86 -6.90
C GLU A 139 0.62 17.18 -5.92
N ASN A 140 1.36 16.15 -5.46
CA ASN A 140 2.54 16.29 -4.62
C ASN A 140 3.82 16.67 -5.41
N ASN A 141 3.70 17.08 -6.67
CA ASN A 141 4.79 17.39 -7.61
C ASN A 141 5.71 16.22 -7.99
N LEU A 142 5.36 14.98 -7.61
CA LEU A 142 6.05 13.80 -8.12
C LEU A 142 5.83 13.69 -9.63
N LYS A 143 6.91 13.54 -10.40
CA LYS A 143 6.88 13.35 -11.84
C LYS A 143 7.27 11.91 -12.16
N VAL A 144 6.42 11.24 -12.93
CA VAL A 144 6.64 9.87 -13.37
C VAL A 144 6.38 9.75 -14.87
N MET A 145 7.07 8.81 -15.50
CA MET A 145 6.99 8.56 -16.93
C MET A 145 6.88 7.06 -17.17
N ALA A 146 6.04 6.67 -18.12
CA ALA A 146 6.00 5.31 -18.65
C ALA A 146 6.06 5.38 -20.17
N LYS A 147 6.84 4.48 -20.77
CA LYS A 147 6.85 4.26 -22.22
C LYS A 147 6.24 2.89 -22.48
N TRP A 148 5.23 2.85 -23.32
CA TRP A 148 4.60 1.62 -23.77
C TRP A 148 4.84 1.46 -25.27
N ILE A 149 5.19 0.25 -25.70
CA ILE A 149 5.43 -0.07 -27.11
C ILE A 149 4.14 -0.66 -27.68
N ILE A 150 3.64 -0.07 -28.77
CA ILE A 150 2.51 -0.59 -29.53
C ILE A 150 3.01 -1.84 -30.28
N THR A 151 2.79 -3.02 -29.71
CA THR A 151 2.98 -4.28 -30.45
C THR A 151 1.83 -4.40 -31.45
N GLN A 152 2.14 -4.10 -32.71
CA GLN A 152 1.29 -4.50 -33.83
C GLN A 152 1.38 -6.02 -33.89
N GLU A 153 0.39 -6.74 -33.36
CA GLU A 153 0.25 -8.15 -33.70
C GLU A 153 0.13 -8.22 -35.22
N HIS A 154 1.09 -8.91 -35.81
CA HIS A 154 1.21 -9.12 -37.24
C HIS A 154 -0.14 -9.51 -37.85
N GLU A 155 -0.62 -8.71 -38.79
CA GLU A 155 -1.36 -9.24 -39.93
C GLU A 155 -0.42 -10.24 -40.63
N HIS A 156 -0.58 -11.53 -40.34
CA HIS A 156 -0.09 -12.58 -41.22
C HIS A 156 -1.09 -13.74 -41.21
N GLU A 157 -1.67 -13.91 -42.42
CA GLU A 157 -2.40 -15.05 -43.00
C GLU A 157 -3.81 -15.38 -42.50
#